data_AF-A0A6V8L396-F1
#
_entry.id   AF-A0A6V8L396-F1
#
_cell.length_a   1.000
_cell.length_b   1.000
_cell.length_c   1.000
_cell.angle_alpha   90.00
_cell.angle_beta   90.00
_cell.angle_gamma   90.00
#
_symmetry.space_group_name_H-M   'P 1'
#
loop_
_entity.id
_entity.type
_entity.pdbx_description
1 polymer ?
#
loop_
_entity_poly.entity_id
_entity_poly.type
_entity_poly.pdbx_seq_one_letter_code
_entity_poly.pdbx_strand_id
1 'polypeptide(L)'
;MQISARGDYAVRAALSLASAYPSLMSAQAIAQDQDMPRKFLEAVLADLRRAGIVRAQRGAEGGYTLANPPREVTIGAILRAVDGPLAGVRGLRPEETKYEGAAENLPASGWPSGPRSARSSTR
;
A
#
# COMPACT_ATOMS: atom_id res chain seq x y z
N MET A 1 -7.92 -9.65 -11.18
CA MET A 1 -7.42 -8.42 -10.52
C MET A 1 -6.00 -8.21 -11.04
N GLN A 2 -5.72 -7.12 -11.76
CA GLN A 2 -4.36 -6.81 -12.22
C GLN A 2 -3.69 -6.05 -11.07
N ILE A 3 -2.84 -6.73 -10.30
CA ILE A 3 -2.01 -6.12 -9.26
C ILE A 3 -0.64 -5.88 -9.89
N SER A 4 -0.07 -4.69 -9.69
CA SER A 4 1.29 -4.43 -10.15
C SER A 4 2.27 -5.38 -9.43
N ALA A 5 3.41 -5.70 -10.06
CA ALA A 5 4.45 -6.48 -9.36
C ALA A 5 4.89 -5.80 -8.04
N ARG A 6 4.83 -4.47 -8.00
CA ARG A 6 5.11 -3.67 -6.80
C ARG A 6 4.06 -3.91 -5.71
N GLY A 7 2.79 -3.92 -6.07
CA GLY A 7 1.67 -4.21 -5.18
C GLY A 7 1.74 -5.63 -4.60
N ASP A 8 2.04 -6.63 -5.44
CA ASP A 8 2.22 -8.02 -5.00
C ASP A 8 3.34 -8.12 -3.95
N TYR A 9 4.50 -7.53 -4.23
CA TYR A 9 5.64 -7.56 -3.31
C TYR A 9 5.35 -6.80 -2.00
N ALA A 10 4.57 -5.73 -2.06
CA ALA A 10 4.15 -5.00 -0.86
C ALA A 10 3.24 -5.84 0.03
N VAL A 11 2.29 -6.58 -0.56
CA VAL A 11 1.42 -7.49 0.20
C VAL A 11 2.22 -8.62 0.82
N ARG A 12 3.13 -9.25 0.06
CA ARG A 12 4.02 -10.31 0.56
C ARG A 12 4.90 -9.83 1.72
N ALA A 13 5.54 -8.67 1.58
CA ALA A 13 6.33 -8.09 2.66
C ALA A 13 5.48 -7.83 3.93
N ALA A 14 4.26 -7.31 3.76
CA ALA A 14 3.36 -7.08 4.87
C ALA A 14 2.89 -8.39 5.54
N LEU A 15 2.75 -9.48 4.79
CA LEU A 15 2.42 -10.80 5.33
C LEU A 15 3.56 -11.39 6.18
N SER A 16 4.81 -11.25 5.75
CA SER A 16 5.97 -11.65 6.57
C SER A 16 5.99 -10.87 7.88
N LEU A 17 5.81 -9.54 7.82
CA LEU A 17 5.76 -8.70 9.01
C LEU A 17 4.56 -9.01 9.91
N ALA A 18 3.40 -9.34 9.34
CA ALA A 18 2.22 -9.73 10.09
C ALA A 18 2.42 -11.04 10.85
N SER A 19 3.11 -12.02 10.21
CA SER A 19 3.40 -13.33 10.80
C SER A 19 4.39 -13.24 11.96
N ALA A 20 5.30 -12.26 11.91
CA ALA A 20 6.28 -12.01 12.98
C ALA A 20 5.80 -10.98 14.01
N TYR A 21 4.65 -10.32 13.81
CA TYR A 21 4.21 -9.22 14.66
C TYR A 21 4.05 -9.65 16.14
N PRO A 22 4.54 -8.87 17.13
CA PRO A 22 5.10 -7.51 17.01
C PRO A 22 6.63 -7.44 16.82
N SER A 23 7.30 -8.57 16.59
CA SER A 23 8.75 -8.63 16.44
C SER A 23 9.26 -7.88 15.20
N LEU A 24 10.53 -7.47 15.25
CA LEU A 24 11.21 -6.84 14.12
C LEU A 24 11.74 -7.89 13.15
N MET A 25 11.64 -7.62 11.86
CA MET A 25 12.31 -8.39 10.81
C MET A 25 13.25 -7.48 10.02
N SER A 26 14.47 -7.96 9.75
CA SER A 26 15.39 -7.23 8.86
C SER A 26 14.88 -7.26 7.42
N ALA A 27 15.22 -6.24 6.62
CA ALA A 27 14.90 -6.25 5.19
C ALA A 27 15.51 -7.47 4.47
N GLN A 28 16.65 -7.96 4.94
CA GLN A 28 17.28 -9.16 4.39
C GLN A 28 16.48 -10.43 4.70
N ALA A 29 15.97 -10.57 5.92
CA ALA A 29 15.14 -11.70 6.30
C ALA A 29 13.83 -11.74 5.49
N ILE A 30 13.17 -10.60 5.33
CA ILE A 30 11.94 -10.49 4.52
C ILE A 30 12.23 -10.79 3.04
N ALA A 31 13.34 -10.30 2.50
CA ALA A 31 13.74 -10.56 1.11
C ALA A 31 13.99 -12.06 0.86
N GLN A 32 14.61 -12.76 1.81
CA GLN A 32 14.85 -14.20 1.73
C GLN A 32 13.56 -15.01 1.88
N ASP A 33 12.72 -14.65 2.85
CA ASP A 33 11.44 -15.32 3.13
C ASP A 33 10.49 -15.31 1.91
N GLN A 34 10.55 -14.25 1.11
CA GLN A 34 9.62 -14.04 -0.01
C GLN A 34 10.28 -14.16 -1.40
N ASP A 35 11.55 -14.58 -1.46
CA ASP A 35 12.35 -14.67 -2.68
C ASP A 35 12.30 -13.37 -3.52
N MET A 36 12.58 -12.24 -2.87
CA MET A 36 12.46 -10.90 -3.46
C MET A 36 13.81 -10.17 -3.57
N PRO A 37 14.04 -9.40 -4.65
CA PRO A 37 15.23 -8.55 -4.75
C PRO A 37 15.29 -7.49 -3.64
N ARG A 38 16.35 -7.50 -2.82
CA ARG A 38 16.48 -6.62 -1.65
C ARG A 38 16.30 -5.13 -1.96
N LYS A 39 16.93 -4.62 -3.01
CA LYS A 39 16.81 -3.21 -3.42
C LYS A 39 15.35 -2.81 -3.70
N PHE A 40 14.57 -3.72 -4.28
CA PHE A 40 13.17 -3.44 -4.58
C PHE A 40 12.34 -3.44 -3.29
N LEU A 41 12.58 -4.42 -2.42
CA LEU A 41 11.94 -4.48 -1.11
C LEU A 41 12.24 -3.23 -0.26
N GLU A 42 13.47 -2.72 -0.27
CA GLU A 42 13.83 -1.49 0.44
C GLU A 42 13.00 -0.29 -0.03
N ALA A 43 12.73 -0.17 -1.35
CA ALA A 43 11.86 0.86 -1.88
C ALA A 43 10.40 0.69 -1.44
N VAL A 44 9.89 -0.55 -1.47
CA VAL A 44 8.53 -0.89 -0.98
C VAL A 44 8.39 -0.57 0.50
N LEU A 45 9.32 -1.01 1.34
CA LEU A 45 9.33 -0.74 2.78
C LEU A 45 9.43 0.75 3.09
N ALA A 46 10.16 1.52 2.28
CA ALA A 46 10.21 2.97 2.41
C ALA A 46 8.85 3.62 2.16
N ASP A 47 8.09 3.16 1.16
CA ASP A 47 6.75 3.68 0.87
C ASP A 47 5.74 3.28 1.94
N LEU A 48 5.76 2.02 2.39
CA LEU A 48 4.94 1.57 3.52
C LEU A 48 5.24 2.34 4.80
N ARG A 49 6.51 2.72 5.03
CA ARG A 49 6.91 3.54 6.18
C ARG A 49 6.37 4.97 6.05
N ARG A 50 6.46 5.58 4.86
CA ARG A 50 5.89 6.91 4.59
C ARG A 50 4.38 6.94 4.80
N ALA A 51 3.69 5.85 4.43
CA ALA A 51 2.26 5.69 4.65
C ALA A 51 1.88 5.33 6.11
N GLY A 52 2.85 5.15 7.00
CA GLY A 52 2.60 4.80 8.40
C GLY A 52 2.11 3.37 8.61
N ILE A 53 2.28 2.48 7.63
CA ILE A 53 1.88 1.06 7.71
C ILE A 53 2.94 0.24 8.46
N VAL A 54 4.22 0.59 8.28
CA VAL A 54 5.34 -0.06 8.98
C VAL A 54 6.15 0.96 9.78
N ARG A 55 6.79 0.47 10.84
CA ARG A 55 7.80 1.21 11.61
C ARG A 55 9.16 0.59 11.34
N ALA A 56 10.20 1.42 11.37
CA ALA A 56 11.57 0.99 11.20
C ALA A 56 12.37 1.33 12.46
N GLN A 57 13.13 0.37 12.96
CA GLN A 57 14.07 0.56 14.06
C GLN A 57 15.51 0.44 13.53
N ARG A 58 16.37 1.37 13.94
CA ARG A 58 17.80 1.37 13.60
C ARG A 58 18.59 0.54 14.61
N GLY A 59 19.78 0.09 14.22
CA GLY A 59 20.71 -0.67 15.07
C GLY A 59 21.08 -2.02 14.46
N ALA A 60 21.98 -2.76 15.13
CA ALA A 60 22.40 -4.11 14.71
C ALA A 60 21.23 -5.11 14.71
N GLU A 61 20.35 -4.99 15.71
CA GLU A 61 19.07 -5.72 15.84
C GLU A 61 17.90 -4.94 15.21
N GLY A 62 18.19 -4.00 14.30
CA GLY A 62 17.20 -3.16 13.65
C GLY A 62 16.37 -3.92 12.61
N GLY A 63 15.24 -3.33 12.22
CA GLY A 63 14.34 -3.97 11.27
C GLY A 63 13.04 -3.21 11.10
N TYR A 64 12.05 -3.91 10.55
CA TYR A 64 10.72 -3.42 10.28
C TYR A 64 9.69 -4.24 11.05
N THR A 65 8.59 -3.60 11.44
CA THR A 65 7.39 -4.24 11.99
C THR A 65 6.16 -3.44 11.56
N LEU A 66 4.97 -4.02 11.67
CA LEU A 66 3.74 -3.28 11.40
C LEU A 66 3.54 -2.16 12.43
N ALA A 67 3.03 -1.02 11.99
CA ALA A 67 2.72 0.11 12.87
C ALA A 67 1.49 -0.16 13.76
N ASN A 68 0.57 -1.00 13.27
CA ASN A 68 -0.67 -1.42 13.94
C ASN A 68 -0.80 -2.95 13.90
N PRO A 69 -1.64 -3.56 14.74
CA PRO A 69 -1.93 -4.99 14.70
C PRO A 69 -2.33 -5.48 13.29
N PRO A 70 -1.94 -6.70 12.87
CA PRO A 70 -2.22 -7.21 11.51
C PRO A 70 -3.69 -7.09 11.08
N ARG A 71 -4.62 -7.33 12.00
CA ARG A 71 -6.08 -7.24 11.77
C ARG A 71 -6.57 -5.83 11.38
N GLU A 72 -5.78 -4.80 11.65
CA GLU A 72 -6.10 -3.39 11.34
C GLU A 72 -5.43 -2.92 10.04
N VAL A 73 -4.54 -3.73 9.46
CA VAL A 73 -3.85 -3.42 8.21
C VAL A 73 -4.61 -4.03 7.05
N THR A 74 -5.14 -3.19 6.15
CA THR A 74 -5.89 -3.65 4.98
C THR A 74 -5.00 -3.71 3.75
N ILE A 75 -5.27 -4.69 2.86
CA ILE A 75 -4.62 -4.79 1.55
C ILE A 75 -4.81 -3.48 0.75
N GLY A 76 -5.98 -2.86 0.83
CA GLY A 76 -6.24 -1.58 0.16
C GLY A 76 -5.40 -0.42 0.69
N ALA A 77 -4.96 -0.43 1.95
CA ALA A 77 -4.00 0.54 2.47
C ALA A 77 -2.59 0.27 1.92
N ILE A 78 -2.17 -0.99 1.87
CA ILE A 78 -0.88 -1.42 1.33
C ILE A 78 -0.75 -1.01 -0.15
N LEU A 79 -1.75 -1.35 -0.97
CA LEU A 79 -1.72 -1.06 -2.40
C LEU A 79 -1.71 0.46 -2.67
N ARG A 80 -2.52 1.24 -1.95
CA ARG A 80 -2.52 2.71 -2.07
C ARG A 80 -1.19 3.33 -1.67
N ALA A 81 -0.46 2.72 -0.73
CA ALA A 81 0.84 3.22 -0.31
C ALA A 81 1.91 3.06 -1.38
N VAL A 82 1.86 1.99 -2.19
CA VAL A 82 2.93 1.67 -3.16
C VAL A 82 2.61 2.02 -4.60
N ASP A 83 1.34 1.96 -5.01
CA ASP A 83 0.90 2.28 -6.37
C ASP A 83 0.30 3.70 -6.47
N GLY A 84 0.10 4.38 -5.34
CA GLY A 84 -0.60 5.67 -5.29
C GLY A 84 -2.13 5.51 -5.37
N PRO A 85 -2.87 6.57 -5.75
CA PRO A 85 -4.31 6.45 -5.97
C PRO A 85 -4.57 5.33 -6.97
N LEU A 86 -5.42 4.36 -6.61
CA LEU A 86 -5.92 3.34 -7.52
C LEU A 86 -6.82 4.02 -8.56
N ALA A 87 -6.20 4.72 -9.52
CA ALA A 87 -6.86 5.54 -10.52
C ALA A 87 -7.01 4.79 -11.84
N GLY A 88 -6.73 3.49 -11.90
CA GLY A 88 -6.90 2.68 -13.10
C GLY A 88 -7.95 1.61 -12.91
N VAL A 89 -8.91 1.50 -13.83
CA VAL A 89 -9.82 0.36 -13.90
C VAL A 89 -9.39 -0.52 -15.05
N ARG A 90 -8.93 -1.75 -14.74
CA ARG A 90 -8.40 -2.71 -15.74
C ARG A 90 -7.24 -2.14 -16.57
N GLY A 91 -6.41 -1.27 -15.98
CA GLY A 91 -5.28 -0.63 -16.66
C GLY A 91 -5.66 0.55 -17.57
N LEU A 92 -6.95 0.86 -17.68
CA LEU A 92 -7.45 2.06 -18.33
C LEU A 92 -7.60 3.18 -17.31
N ARG A 93 -7.48 4.43 -17.76
CA ARG A 93 -7.89 5.56 -16.93
C ARG A 93 -9.40 5.46 -16.67
N PRO A 94 -9.92 6.00 -15.56
CA PRO A 94 -11.33 5.88 -15.23
C PRO A 94 -12.19 6.53 -16.34
N GLU A 95 -11.67 7.61 -16.93
CA GLU A 95 -12.25 8.34 -18.06
C GLU A 95 -12.33 7.52 -19.36
N GLU A 96 -11.47 6.51 -19.52
CA GLU A 96 -11.41 5.64 -20.70
C GLU A 96 -12.18 4.32 -20.47
N THR A 97 -12.70 4.10 -19.27
CA THR A 97 -13.37 2.85 -18.91
C THR A 97 -14.84 2.90 -19.33
N LYS A 98 -15.26 1.97 -20.18
CA LYS A 98 -16.68 1.78 -20.54
C LYS A 98 -17.31 0.72 -19.67
N TYR A 99 -18.49 1.03 -19.14
CA TYR A 99 -19.32 0.10 -18.38
C TYR A 99 -20.62 -0.13 -19.13
N GLU A 100 -21.12 -1.36 -19.11
CA GLU A 100 -22.39 -1.73 -19.74
C GLU A 100 -23.47 -1.98 -18.68
N GLY A 101 -24.74 -1.84 -19.09
CA GLY A 101 -25.90 -2.11 -18.22
C GLY A 101 -26.09 -1.07 -17.12
N ALA A 102 -26.42 -1.53 -15.91
CA ALA A 102 -26.75 -0.64 -14.78
C ALA A 102 -25.61 0.32 -14.37
N ALA A 103 -24.38 0.06 -14.80
CA ALA A 103 -23.19 0.85 -14.48
C ALA A 103 -22.85 1.92 -15.55
N GLU A 104 -23.64 2.04 -16.62
CA GLU A 104 -23.40 2.99 -17.72
C GLU A 104 -23.30 4.45 -17.25
N ASN A 105 -24.00 4.81 -16.16
CA ASN A 105 -24.00 6.16 -15.60
C ASN A 105 -22.89 6.43 -14.58
N LEU A 106 -21.97 5.49 -14.35
CA LEU A 106 -20.83 5.76 -13.48
C LEU A 106 -19.98 6.88 -14.11
N PRO A 107 -19.79 8.03 -13.43
CA PRO A 107 -19.04 9.13 -14.00
C PRO A 107 -17.59 8.68 -14.20
N ALA A 108 -17.15 8.69 -15.45
CA ALA A 108 -15.80 8.32 -15.85
C ALA A 108 -14.72 9.21 -15.18
N SER A 109 -15.10 10.37 -14.63
CA SER A 109 -14.19 11.37 -14.05
C SER A 109 -14.36 11.62 -12.54
N GLY A 110 -15.12 10.82 -11.80
CA GLY A 110 -15.68 11.27 -10.51
C GLY A 110 -15.52 10.35 -9.31
N TRP A 111 -14.33 9.78 -9.03
CA TRP A 111 -14.09 9.33 -7.65
C TRP A 111 -13.70 10.53 -6.79
N PRO A 112 -14.44 10.89 -5.73
CA PRO A 112 -14.04 11.98 -4.87
C PRO A 112 -12.74 11.58 -4.17
N SER A 113 -11.63 12.18 -4.60
CA SER A 113 -10.43 12.33 -3.77
C SER A 113 -10.89 12.83 -2.40
N GLY A 114 -10.52 12.11 -1.34
CA GLY A 114 -11.09 12.17 0.02
C GLY A 114 -11.29 13.57 0.63
N PRO A 115 -11.93 13.66 1.81
CA PRO A 115 -12.44 14.92 2.35
C PRO A 115 -11.31 15.98 2.39
N ARG A 116 -11.45 17.02 1.56
CA ARG A 116 -10.67 18.25 1.72
C ARG A 116 -11.04 18.80 3.08
N SER A 117 -10.10 18.76 4.02
CA SER A 117 -10.26 19.43 5.31
C SER A 117 -10.67 20.88 5.04
N ALA A 118 -11.90 21.21 5.41
CA ALA A 118 -12.37 22.58 5.42
C ALA A 118 -11.47 23.36 6.38
N ARG A 119 -10.56 24.17 5.83
CA ARG A 119 -9.97 25.27 6.57
C ARG A 119 -11.07 26.31 6.73
N SER A 120 -11.78 26.24 7.84
CA SER A 120 -12.56 27.34 8.38
C SER A 120 -11.61 28.47 8.77
N SER A 121 -11.41 29.38 7.83
CA SER A 121 -11.14 30.78 8.13
C SER A 121 -12.48 31.43 8.43
N THR A 122 -12.69 31.94 9.64
CA THR A 122 -13.41 33.20 9.93
C THR A 122 -13.25 33.57 11.41
N ARG A 123 -12.63 34.73 11.62
CA ARG A 123 -12.66 35.67 12.77
C ARG A 123 -12.11 35.24 14.13
#